data_AF-W7C0V6-F1
#
_entry.id   AF-W7C0V6-F1
#
_cell.length_a   1.000
_cell.length_b   1.000
_cell.length_c   1.000
_cell.angle_alpha   90.00
_cell.angle_beta   90.00
_cell.angle_gamma   90.00
#
_symmetry.space_group_name_H-M   'P 1'
#
loop_
_entity.id
_entity.type
_entity.pdbx_description
1 polymer ?
#
loop_
_entity_poly.entity_id
_entity_poly.type
_entity_poly.pdbx_seq_one_letter_code
_entity_poly.pdbx_strand_id
1 'polypeptide(L)' 'MAKEYDVVVLGGGTGGYVAAIRASQKGLTVAVVEKDRLGGTCLHRGCIPSKALLRSAEVLQTVKKSR' A
#
# COMPACT_ATOMS: atom_id res chain seq x y z
N MET A 1 30.47 -6.54 1.60
CA MET A 1 29.92 -7.90 1.80
C MET A 1 28.43 -7.86 1.54
N ALA A 2 27.87 -8.91 0.93
CA ALA A 2 26.43 -9.07 0.78
C ALA A 2 25.80 -9.35 2.17
N LYS A 3 24.56 -8.86 2.38
CA LYS A 3 23.76 -9.21 3.56
C LYS A 3 22.83 -10.36 3.20
N GLU A 4 22.87 -11.42 3.99
CA GLU A 4 21.98 -12.56 3.87
C GLU A 4 20.64 -12.28 4.57
N TYR A 5 19.55 -12.71 3.95
CA TYR A 5 18.19 -12.62 4.47
C TYR A 5 17.44 -13.90 4.12
N ASP A 6 16.57 -14.37 5.01
CA ASP A 6 15.73 -15.54 4.75
C ASP A 6 14.68 -15.27 3.66
N VAL A 7 14.21 -14.01 3.56
CA VAL A 7 13.23 -13.58 2.55
C VAL A 7 13.59 -12.19 2.02
N VAL A 8 13.57 -12.02 0.70
CA VAL A 8 13.65 -10.71 0.04
C VAL A 8 12.38 -10.47 -0.76
N VAL A 9 11.66 -9.39 -0.45
CA VAL A 9 10.44 -9.01 -1.15
C VAL A 9 10.73 -7.83 -2.08
N LEU A 10 10.50 -8.03 -3.38
CA LEU A 10 10.61 -6.97 -4.38
C LEU A 10 9.24 -6.30 -4.56
N GLY A 11 9.15 -5.04 -4.17
CA GLY A 11 7.93 -4.23 -4.16
C GLY A 11 7.30 -4.15 -2.78
N GLY A 12 7.13 -2.93 -2.29
CA GLY A 12 6.50 -2.57 -1.00
C GLY A 12 5.03 -2.21 -1.14
N GLY A 13 4.31 -2.76 -2.12
CA GLY A 13 2.85 -2.65 -2.25
C GLY A 13 2.09 -3.49 -1.22
N THR A 14 0.76 -3.43 -1.24
CA THR A 14 -0.11 -4.17 -0.31
C THR A 14 0.23 -5.65 -0.17
N GLY A 15 0.48 -6.37 -1.27
CA GLY A 15 0.91 -7.76 -1.18
C GLY A 15 2.31 -7.92 -0.58
N GLY A 16 3.25 -7.07 -0.99
CA GLY A 16 4.65 -7.17 -0.62
C GLY A 16 4.91 -6.85 0.85
N TYR A 17 4.46 -5.69 1.35
CA TYR A 17 4.69 -5.36 2.75
C TYR A 17 3.91 -6.28 3.69
N VAL A 18 2.72 -6.78 3.31
CA VAL A 18 1.98 -7.76 4.13
C VAL A 18 2.72 -9.08 4.21
N ALA A 19 3.25 -9.58 3.08
CA ALA A 19 4.07 -10.78 3.06
C ALA A 19 5.34 -10.60 3.92
N ALA A 20 6.01 -9.45 3.80
CA ALA A 20 7.21 -9.13 4.56
C ALA A 20 6.94 -9.08 6.07
N ILE A 21 5.86 -8.39 6.50
CA ILE A 21 5.43 -8.36 7.91
C ILE A 21 5.13 -9.77 8.40
N ARG A 22 4.41 -10.58 7.60
CA ARG A 22 4.05 -11.94 8.01
C ARG A 22 5.26 -12.86 8.13
N ALA A 23 6.24 -12.73 7.25
CA ALA A 23 7.50 -13.48 7.32
C ALA A 23 8.32 -13.05 8.55
N SER A 24 8.41 -11.75 8.83
CA SER A 24 9.09 -11.22 10.02
C SER A 24 8.43 -11.70 11.32
N GLN A 25 7.10 -11.75 11.39
CA GLN A 25 6.37 -12.32 12.54
C GLN A 25 6.64 -13.81 12.78
N LYS A 26 7.12 -14.54 11.77
CA LYS A 26 7.54 -15.94 11.89
C LYS A 26 9.00 -16.09 12.29
N GLY A 27 9.69 -15.00 12.63
CA GLY A 27 11.09 -14.99 13.06
C GLY A 27 12.10 -14.99 11.92
N LEU A 28 11.66 -14.84 10.68
CA LEU A 28 12.55 -14.76 9.52
C LEU A 28 13.15 -13.36 9.40
N THR A 29 14.40 -13.28 8.96
CA THR A 29 15.05 -12.03 8.55
C THR A 29 14.55 -11.63 7.17
N VAL A 30 13.99 -10.43 7.04
CA VAL A 30 13.32 -9.99 5.81
C VAL A 30 13.89 -8.67 5.31
N ALA A 31 14.17 -8.59 4.01
CA ALA A 31 14.43 -7.34 3.31
C ALA A 31 13.26 -7.01 2.37
N VAL A 32 12.88 -5.72 2.29
CA VAL A 32 11.93 -5.21 1.30
C VAL A 32 12.67 -4.22 0.42
N VAL A 33 12.58 -4.39 -0.88
CA VAL A 33 13.16 -3.47 -1.87
C VAL A 33 12.03 -2.80 -2.62
N GLU A 34 11.87 -1.49 -2.44
CA GLU A 34 10.88 -0.68 -3.13
C GLU A 34 11.60 0.48 -3.83
N LYS A 35 11.19 0.78 -5.07
CA LYS A 35 11.77 1.84 -5.89
C LYS A 35 11.15 3.20 -5.56
N ASP A 36 9.85 3.23 -5.25
CA ASP A 36 9.08 4.45 -4.98
C ASP A 36 8.61 4.45 -3.51
N ARG A 37 7.37 4.83 -3.24
CA ARG A 37 6.79 4.92 -1.89
C ARG A 37 6.22 3.58 -1.42
N LEU A 38 6.53 3.22 -0.17
CA LEU A 38 5.89 2.11 0.54
C LEU A 38 4.36 2.26 0.54
N GLY A 39 3.65 1.16 0.32
CA GLY A 39 2.19 1.12 0.13
C GLY A 39 1.77 0.93 -1.33
N GLY A 40 2.69 1.15 -2.28
CA GLY A 40 2.52 0.86 -3.70
C GLY A 40 1.30 1.56 -4.33
N THR A 41 0.77 0.96 -5.40
CA THR A 41 -0.30 1.57 -6.20
C THR A 41 -1.56 1.82 -5.38
N CYS A 42 -2.01 0.86 -4.56
CA CYS A 42 -3.25 0.96 -3.81
C CYS A 42 -3.32 2.23 -2.95
N LEU A 43 -2.23 2.51 -2.23
CA LEU A 43 -2.16 3.65 -1.31
C LEU A 43 -1.98 4.98 -2.04
N HIS A 44 -1.14 5.03 -3.07
CA HIS A 44 -0.70 6.30 -3.65
C HIS A 44 -1.41 6.71 -4.92
N ARG A 45 -1.84 5.75 -5.74
CA ARG A 45 -2.36 6.00 -7.11
C ARG A 45 -3.51 5.08 -7.50
N GLY A 46 -4.20 4.51 -6.53
CA GLY A 46 -5.15 3.40 -6.74
C GLY A 46 -6.38 3.56 -5.89
N CYS A 47 -6.70 2.51 -5.13
CA CYS A 47 -7.96 2.40 -4.40
C CYS A 47 -8.17 3.54 -3.39
N ILE A 48 -7.15 3.88 -2.60
CA ILE A 48 -7.31 4.86 -1.51
C ILE A 48 -7.58 6.27 -2.05
N PRO A 49 -6.77 6.83 -2.98
CA PRO A 49 -7.07 8.15 -3.55
C PRO A 49 -8.38 8.16 -4.34
N SER A 50 -8.67 7.10 -5.10
CA SER A 50 -9.90 7.00 -5.88
C SER A 50 -11.14 7.07 -4.99
N LYS A 51 -11.15 6.35 -3.86
CA LYS A 51 -12.29 6.36 -2.94
C LYS A 51 -12.42 7.68 -2.18
N ALA A 52 -11.31 8.35 -1.85
CA ALA A 52 -11.37 9.69 -1.28
C ALA A 52 -12.04 10.69 -2.24
N LEU A 53 -11.65 10.68 -3.52
CA LEU A 53 -12.24 11.55 -4.55
C LEU A 53 -13.71 11.23 -4.81
N LEU A 54 -14.07 9.95 -4.91
CA LEU A 54 -15.46 9.52 -5.07
C LEU A 54 -16.33 10.02 -3.92
N ARG A 55 -15.85 9.94 -2.68
CA ARG A 55 -16.60 10.45 -1.53
C ARG A 55 -16.81 11.97 -1.59
N SER A 56 -15.79 12.73 -2.00
CA SER A 56 -15.95 14.17 -2.20
C SER A 56 -16.99 14.49 -3.28
N ALA A 57 -17.01 13.72 -4.37
CA ALA A 57 -18.00 13.87 -5.44
C ALA A 57 -19.43 13.53 -4.96
N GLU A 58 -19.61 12.48 -4.15
CA GLU A 58 -20.88 12.12 -3.53
C GLU A 58 -21.42 13.26 -2.65
N VAL A 59 -20.57 13.85 -1.80
CA VAL A 59 -20.97 14.97 -0.94
C VAL A 59 -21.43 16.17 -1.77
N LEU A 60 -20.69 16.52 -2.82
CA LEU A 60 -21.09 17.60 -3.74
C LEU A 60 -22.44 17.32 -4.41
N GLN A 61 -22.68 16.07 -4.84
CA GLN A 61 -23.95 15.67 -5.43
C GLN A 61 -25.10 15.79 -4.44
N THR A 62 -24.92 15.35 -3.20
CA THR A 62 -25.93 15.48 -2.14
C THR A 62 -26.30 16.95 -1.91
N VAL A 63 -25.31 17.85 -1.80
CA VAL A 63 -25.54 19.29 -1.61
C VAL A 63 -26.26 19.92 -2.82
N LYS A 64 -25.95 19.48 -4.04
CA LYS A 64 -26.63 19.96 -5.25
C LYS A 64 -28.09 19.54 -5.32
N LYS A 65 -28.43 18.34 -4.84
CA LYS A 65 -29.80 17.79 -4.85
C LYS A 65 -30.68 18.30 -3.71
N SER A 66 -30.10 18.95 -2.70
CA SER A 66 -30.85 19.54 -1.58
C SER A 66 -31.31 20.98 -1.82
N ARG A 67 -30.98 21.56 -2.98
CA ARG A 67 -31.54 22.82 -3.47
C ARG A 67 -32.70 22.54 -4.41
#